data_AF-A0A5N5TLK7-F1
#
_entry.id   AF-A0A5N5TLK7-F1
#
_cell.length_a   1.000
_cell.length_b   1.000
_cell.length_c   1.000
_cell.angle_alpha   90.00
_cell.angle_beta   90.00
_cell.angle_gamma   90.00
#
_symmetry.space_group_name_H-M   'P 1'
#
loop_
_entity.id
_entity.type
_entity.pdbx_description
1 polymer ?
#
loop_
_entity_poly.entity_id
_entity_poly.type
_entity_poly.pdbx_seq_one_letter_code
_entity_poly.pdbx_strand_id
1 'polypeptide(L)'
;MSTLILPMLFLALFCAAEGQLFGPSPQGSGPCADTNALCPRWALEGECYHNRGYMAVYCPKSCDQCNVFDPICRDHDIQCAAWADKGECTRNKKFMSKTCAKSCSVCLPARGNHYNLQ
;
A
#
# COMPACT_ATOMS: atom_id res chain seq x y z
N MET A 1 -26.35 -18.26 57.37
CA MET A 1 -26.97 -18.21 56.03
C MET A 1 -26.72 -16.83 55.45
N SER A 2 -26.44 -16.79 54.15
CA SER A 2 -26.48 -15.62 53.27
C SER A 2 -25.28 -14.65 53.27
N THR A 3 -24.69 -14.62 52.08
CA THR A 3 -23.59 -13.84 51.54
C THR A 3 -23.98 -12.41 51.14
N LEU A 4 -22.94 -11.64 50.79
CA LEU A 4 -22.86 -10.37 50.04
C LEU A 4 -22.85 -9.13 50.97
N ILE A 5 -21.89 -8.20 50.92
CA ILE A 5 -21.62 -7.27 49.80
C ILE A 5 -20.26 -6.54 50.02
N LEU A 6 -19.43 -6.54 48.95
CA LEU A 6 -18.41 -5.57 48.46
C LEU A 6 -17.31 -4.99 49.39
N PRO A 7 -16.01 -5.28 49.16
CA PRO A 7 -14.93 -4.41 49.61
C PRO A 7 -14.74 -3.27 48.59
N MET A 8 -15.26 -2.09 48.95
CA MET A 8 -14.93 -0.82 48.30
C MET A 8 -13.55 -0.33 48.76
N LEU A 9 -12.74 0.09 47.79
CA LEU A 9 -11.60 1.01 47.93
C LEU A 9 -10.44 0.53 48.84
N PHE A 10 -9.41 -0.07 48.25
CA PHE A 10 -8.04 0.41 48.49
C PHE A 10 -7.19 0.20 47.24
N LEU A 11 -6.80 1.35 46.65
CA LEU A 11 -5.62 1.57 45.80
C LEU A 11 -5.72 1.15 44.33
N ALA A 12 -6.43 1.99 43.57
CA ALA A 12 -6.08 2.29 42.18
C ALA A 12 -4.65 2.85 42.13
N LEU A 13 -3.66 2.06 41.70
CA LEU A 13 -2.38 2.58 41.20
C LEU A 13 -1.49 1.58 40.48
N PHE A 14 -2.02 0.71 39.62
CA PHE A 14 -1.24 0.16 38.50
C PHE A 14 -2.14 -0.01 37.29
N CYS A 15 -2.36 1.11 36.58
CA CYS A 15 -2.78 1.09 35.18
C CYS A 15 -1.58 0.60 34.34
N ALA A 16 -1.31 -0.71 34.34
CA ALA A 16 -0.47 -1.32 33.33
C ALA A 16 -1.40 -1.86 32.26
N ALA A 17 -1.63 -1.05 31.23
CA ALA A 17 -2.27 -1.46 29.99
C ALA A 17 -1.55 -2.71 29.47
N GLU A 18 -2.22 -3.85 29.51
CA GLU A 18 -1.78 -5.03 28.77
C GLU A 18 -1.71 -4.61 27.31
N GLY A 19 -0.47 -4.62 26.80
CA GLY A 19 -0.10 -4.09 25.50
C GLY A 19 -0.96 -4.73 24.43
N GLN A 20 -1.86 -3.93 23.87
CA GLN A 20 -2.55 -4.30 22.67
C GLN A 20 -1.50 -4.32 21.55
N LEU A 21 -1.10 -5.52 21.11
CA LEU A 21 -0.42 -5.73 19.84
C LEU A 21 -1.43 -5.51 18.70
N PHE A 22 -1.95 -4.29 18.58
CA PHE A 22 -2.39 -3.76 17.30
C PHE A 22 -1.12 -3.35 16.55
N GLY A 23 -0.39 -4.35 16.04
CA GLY A 23 0.54 -4.07 14.95
C GLY A 23 -0.26 -3.46 13.78
N PRO A 24 0.31 -2.50 13.03
CA PRO A 24 -0.34 -2.04 11.81
C PRO A 24 -0.54 -3.25 10.89
N SER A 25 -1.81 -3.63 10.74
CA SER A 25 -2.24 -4.70 9.85
C SER A 25 -1.73 -4.38 8.43
N PRO A 26 -0.96 -5.25 7.76
CA PRO A 26 -0.52 -4.98 6.40
C PRO A 26 -1.71 -5.24 5.47
N GLN A 27 -2.50 -4.20 5.25
CA GLN A 27 -3.59 -4.20 4.28
C GLN A 27 -3.05 -3.69 2.95
N GLY A 28 -2.49 -4.60 2.15
CA GLY A 28 -2.05 -4.39 0.77
C GLY A 28 -1.84 -5.75 0.14
N SER A 29 -2.46 -6.00 -1.01
CA SER A 29 -2.63 -7.31 -1.65
C SER A 29 -1.32 -7.90 -2.21
N GLY A 30 -0.49 -8.46 -1.32
CA GLY A 30 0.79 -9.14 -1.55
C GLY A 30 1.76 -8.84 -0.40
N PRO A 31 2.72 -9.72 -0.04
CA PRO A 31 3.68 -9.39 1.00
C PRO A 31 4.48 -8.16 0.56
N CYS A 32 4.32 -7.03 1.28
CA CYS A 32 5.17 -5.87 1.08
C CYS A 32 6.60 -6.23 1.53
N ALA A 33 7.38 -6.64 0.56
CA ALA A 33 8.73 -7.11 0.75
C ALA A 33 9.62 -6.53 -0.33
N ASP A 34 10.84 -6.26 0.05
CA ASP A 34 11.88 -5.95 -0.90
C ASP A 34 12.21 -7.19 -1.72
N THR A 35 12.35 -7.00 -3.02
CA THR A 35 12.70 -8.06 -3.97
C THR A 35 14.22 -8.17 -4.16
N ASN A 36 14.98 -7.16 -3.71
CA ASN A 36 16.42 -7.12 -3.80
C ASN A 36 17.05 -6.96 -2.41
N ALA A 37 18.07 -7.77 -2.12
CA ALA A 37 18.81 -7.68 -0.86
C ALA A 37 19.52 -6.33 -0.65
N LEU A 38 19.78 -5.57 -1.72
CA LEU A 38 20.41 -4.26 -1.67
C LEU A 38 19.44 -3.11 -1.39
N CYS A 39 18.13 -3.37 -1.34
CA CYS A 39 17.11 -2.34 -1.10
C CYS A 39 17.37 -1.48 0.16
N PRO A 40 17.79 -2.03 1.31
CA PRO A 40 18.10 -1.21 2.49
C PRO A 40 19.27 -0.25 2.25
N ARG A 41 20.32 -0.71 1.56
CA ARG A 41 21.49 0.12 1.23
C ARG A 41 21.10 1.25 0.28
N TRP A 42 20.38 0.93 -0.78
CA TRP A 42 19.90 1.91 -1.75
C TRP A 42 18.96 2.95 -1.12
N ALA A 43 18.09 2.53 -0.20
CA ALA A 43 17.25 3.45 0.54
C ALA A 43 18.09 4.43 1.39
N LEU A 44 19.15 3.95 2.06
CA LEU A 44 20.09 4.80 2.79
C LEU A 44 20.87 5.76 1.86
N GLU A 45 21.18 5.33 0.64
CA GLU A 45 21.80 6.15 -0.41
C GLU A 45 20.85 7.17 -1.06
N GLY A 46 19.58 7.19 -0.66
CA GLY A 46 18.59 8.16 -1.13
C GLY A 46 17.87 7.76 -2.43
N GLU A 47 17.99 6.50 -2.87
CA GLU A 47 17.36 6.01 -4.09
C GLU A 47 15.83 6.10 -4.03
N CYS A 48 15.23 6.11 -2.84
CA CYS A 48 13.78 6.33 -2.68
C CYS A 48 13.33 7.68 -3.29
N TYR A 49 14.23 8.67 -3.37
CA TYR A 49 13.98 9.97 -3.99
C TYR A 49 14.52 10.04 -5.41
N HIS A 50 15.78 9.64 -5.61
CA HIS A 50 16.46 9.73 -6.90
C HIS A 50 15.94 8.74 -7.94
N ASN A 51 15.46 7.57 -7.49
CA ASN A 51 15.00 6.47 -8.32
C ASN A 51 13.67 5.90 -7.81
N ARG A 52 12.77 6.82 -7.44
CA ARG A 52 11.42 6.54 -6.90
C ARG A 52 10.68 5.44 -7.66
N GLY A 53 10.73 5.42 -8.99
CA GLY A 53 9.95 4.47 -9.81
C GLY A 53 10.45 3.02 -9.71
N TYR A 54 11.76 2.84 -9.59
CA TYR A 54 12.37 1.52 -9.39
C TYR A 54 12.16 1.07 -7.95
N MET A 55 12.53 1.92 -7.00
CA MET A 55 12.48 1.60 -5.57
C MET A 55 11.07 1.29 -5.12
N ALA A 56 10.06 1.95 -5.66
CA ALA A 56 8.70 1.68 -5.26
C ALA A 56 8.15 0.32 -5.70
N VAL A 57 8.71 -0.26 -6.77
CA VAL A 57 8.31 -1.59 -7.25
C VAL A 57 9.15 -2.70 -6.65
N TYR A 58 10.46 -2.48 -6.56
CA TYR A 58 11.40 -3.52 -6.15
C TYR A 58 11.79 -3.42 -4.68
N CYS A 59 11.68 -2.24 -4.07
CA CYS A 59 12.06 -1.94 -2.70
C CYS A 59 10.95 -1.22 -1.90
N PRO A 60 9.66 -1.63 -2.01
CA PRO A 60 8.56 -0.90 -1.39
C PRO A 60 8.63 -0.89 0.14
N LYS A 61 9.29 -1.86 0.76
CA LYS A 61 9.46 -1.92 2.22
C LYS A 61 10.58 -1.00 2.66
N SER A 62 11.74 -1.04 2.00
CA SER A 62 12.87 -0.17 2.33
C SER A 62 12.57 1.32 2.14
N CYS A 63 11.60 1.69 1.29
CA CYS A 63 11.16 3.06 1.10
C CYS A 63 9.85 3.43 1.80
N ASP A 64 9.33 2.59 2.71
CA ASP A 64 8.06 2.80 3.42
C ASP A 64 6.84 3.06 2.51
N GLN A 65 6.86 2.44 1.32
CA GLN A 65 5.86 2.63 0.25
C GLN A 65 4.84 1.48 0.14
N CYS A 66 4.78 0.61 1.15
CA CYS A 66 3.81 -0.49 1.22
C CYS A 66 2.34 -0.07 1.07
N ASN A 67 2.01 1.17 1.45
CA ASN A 67 0.63 1.70 1.42
C ASN A 67 0.34 2.55 0.18
N VAL A 68 1.34 2.79 -0.66
CA VAL A 68 1.29 3.77 -1.76
C VAL A 68 1.30 3.09 -3.13
N PHE A 69 1.72 1.82 -3.17
CA PHE A 69 1.89 1.12 -4.43
C PHE A 69 0.72 0.19 -4.72
N ASP A 70 -0.18 0.67 -5.58
CA ASP A 70 -0.69 -0.21 -6.60
C ASP A 70 0.37 -0.27 -7.72
N PRO A 71 1.23 -1.32 -7.79
CA PRO A 71 2.19 -1.48 -8.88
C PRO A 71 1.53 -1.51 -10.27
N ILE A 72 0.20 -1.65 -10.33
CA ILE A 72 -0.61 -1.59 -11.55
C ILE A 72 -0.81 -0.13 -11.99
N CYS A 73 -0.76 0.87 -11.10
CA CYS A 73 -1.06 2.27 -11.44
C CYS A 73 0.18 3.08 -11.85
N ARG A 74 0.81 2.70 -12.97
CA ARG A 74 1.83 3.54 -13.61
C ARG A 74 1.82 3.38 -15.12
N ASP A 75 2.45 4.34 -15.77
CA ASP A 75 2.80 4.22 -17.18
C ASP A 75 4.20 3.60 -17.29
N HIS A 76 4.31 2.56 -18.10
CA HIS A 76 5.52 1.81 -18.38
C HIS A 76 6.20 2.27 -19.67
N ASP A 77 5.57 3.16 -20.43
CA ASP A 77 6.10 3.72 -21.66
C ASP A 77 5.96 5.25 -21.64
N ILE A 78 6.98 5.93 -22.16
CA ILE A 78 7.00 7.39 -22.29
C ILE A 78 5.92 7.90 -23.27
N GLN A 79 5.50 7.06 -24.22
CA GLN A 79 4.48 7.36 -25.22
C GLN A 79 3.06 7.24 -24.67
N CYS A 80 2.86 6.72 -23.45
CA CYS A 80 1.54 6.47 -22.89
C CYS A 80 0.61 7.69 -22.93
N ALA A 81 1.13 8.90 -22.63
CA ALA A 81 0.37 10.14 -22.72
C ALA A 81 -0.08 10.42 -24.17
N ALA A 82 0.85 10.35 -25.13
CA ALA A 82 0.55 10.59 -26.54
C ALA A 82 -0.41 9.55 -27.13
N TRP A 83 -0.36 8.29 -26.68
CA TRP A 83 -1.29 7.25 -27.09
C TRP A 83 -2.67 7.43 -26.45
N ALA A 84 -2.73 7.86 -25.18
CA ALA A 84 -3.99 8.20 -24.53
C ALA A 84 -4.69 9.35 -25.26
N ASP A 85 -3.96 10.41 -25.63
CA ASP A 85 -4.49 11.54 -26.42
C ASP A 85 -5.00 11.12 -27.80
N LYS A 86 -4.42 10.07 -28.38
CA LYS A 86 -4.87 9.44 -29.65
C LYS A 86 -6.05 8.48 -29.47
N GLY A 87 -6.59 8.36 -28.26
CA GLY A 87 -7.74 7.50 -27.96
C GLY A 87 -7.41 6.01 -27.86
N GLU A 88 -6.14 5.65 -27.67
CA GLU A 88 -5.73 4.24 -27.54
C GLU A 88 -6.31 3.59 -26.28
N CYS A 89 -6.67 4.36 -25.25
CA CYS A 89 -7.36 3.84 -24.06
C CYS A 89 -8.67 3.11 -24.39
N THR A 90 -9.33 3.52 -25.48
CA THR A 90 -10.55 2.89 -25.98
C THR A 90 -10.24 1.87 -27.06
N ARG A 91 -9.41 2.25 -28.06
CA ARG A 91 -9.09 1.40 -29.23
C ARG A 91 -8.22 0.19 -28.90
N ASN A 92 -7.30 0.34 -27.95
CA ASN A 92 -6.35 -0.69 -27.52
C ASN A 92 -6.37 -0.87 -26.00
N LYS A 93 -7.57 -0.95 -25.44
CA LYS A 93 -7.84 -0.97 -24.00
C LYS A 93 -6.98 -1.98 -23.23
N LYS A 94 -6.83 -3.21 -23.75
CA LYS A 94 -6.11 -4.30 -23.05
C LYS A 94 -4.60 -4.04 -22.93
N PHE A 95 -3.98 -3.47 -23.97
CA PHE A 95 -2.57 -3.07 -23.90
C PHE A 95 -2.43 -1.85 -22.99
N MET A 96 -3.24 -0.83 -23.24
CA MET A 96 -3.16 0.42 -22.50
C MET A 96 -3.44 0.24 -21.01
N SER A 97 -4.34 -0.67 -20.62
CA SER A 97 -4.58 -0.94 -19.19
C SER A 97 -3.42 -1.62 -18.48
N LYS A 98 -2.53 -2.29 -19.21
CA LYS A 98 -1.35 -2.97 -18.65
C LYS A 98 -0.12 -2.07 -18.69
N THR A 99 0.05 -1.36 -19.80
CA THR A 99 1.26 -0.56 -20.07
C THR A 99 1.08 0.89 -19.64
N CYS A 100 -0.12 1.43 -19.77
CA CYS A 100 -0.42 2.87 -19.67
C CYS A 100 -1.59 3.12 -18.70
N ALA A 101 -1.61 2.39 -17.59
CA ALA A 101 -2.76 2.36 -16.67
C ALA A 101 -3.06 3.74 -16.09
N LYS A 102 -2.01 4.55 -15.85
CA LYS A 102 -2.12 5.90 -15.34
C LYS A 102 -2.63 6.87 -16.41
N SER A 103 -2.05 6.86 -17.61
CA SER A 103 -2.48 7.73 -18.72
C SER A 103 -3.93 7.44 -19.13
N CYS A 104 -4.38 6.19 -19.03
CA CYS A 104 -5.77 5.83 -19.30
C CYS A 104 -6.72 5.96 -18.10
N SER A 105 -6.23 6.45 -16.95
CA SER A 105 -7.02 6.60 -15.73
C SER A 105 -7.77 5.33 -15.32
N VAL A 106 -7.20 4.16 -15.64
CA VAL A 106 -7.77 2.85 -15.28
C VAL A 106 -7.15 2.29 -14.00
N CYS A 107 -6.37 3.10 -13.31
CA CYS A 107 -5.95 2.82 -11.95
C CYS A 107 -7.18 2.58 -11.08
N LEU A 108 -7.28 1.38 -10.50
CA LEU A 108 -8.20 1.19 -9.40
C LEU A 108 -7.61 1.98 -8.21
N PRO A 109 -8.36 2.90 -7.59
CA PRO A 109 -7.94 3.35 -6.27
C PRO A 109 -7.94 2.11 -5.38
N ALA A 110 -6.81 1.83 -4.73
CA ALA A 110 -6.81 0.90 -3.62
C ALA A 110 -7.88 1.40 -2.63
N ARG A 111 -9.00 0.66 -2.58
CA ARG A 111 -10.30 0.92 -1.92
C ARG A 111 -11.42 1.46 -2.81
N GLY A 112 -12.08 0.51 -3.47
CA GLY A 112 -13.50 0.56 -3.77
C GLY A 112 -14.02 -0.88 -3.90
N ASN A 113 -14.84 -1.32 -2.96
CA ASN A 113 -15.45 -2.65 -2.91
C ASN A 113 -16.02 -3.08 -4.26
N HIS A 114 -15.41 -4.08 -4.91
CA HIS A 114 -15.96 -4.75 -6.10
C HIS A 114 -16.77 -6.01 -5.75
N TYR A 115 -17.30 -6.14 -4.53
CA TYR A 115 -18.31 -7.18 -4.24
C TYR A 115 -19.74 -6.79 -4.62
N ASN A 116 -19.94 -5.73 -5.42
CA ASN A 116 -21.26 -5.49 -6.01
C ASN A 116 -21.27 -4.58 -7.25
N LEU A 117 -20.60 -5.01 -8.33
CA LEU A 117 -20.99 -4.62 -9.69
C LEU A 117 -20.99 -5.86 -10.59
N GLN A 118 -22.19 -6.42 -10.68
CA GLN A 118 -22.67 -7.63 -11.37
C GLN A 118 -22.34 -8.99 -10.75
#